data_AF-A0A2V8DZZ7-F1
#
_entry.id   AF-A0A2V8DZZ7-F1
#
_cell.length_a   1.000
_cell.length_b   1.000
_cell.length_c   1.000
_cell.angle_alpha   90.00
_cell.angle_beta   90.00
_cell.angle_gamma   90.00
#
_symmetry.space_group_name_H-M   'P 1'
#
loop_
_entity.id
_entity.type
_entity.pdbx_description
1 polymer ?
#
loop_
_entity_poly.entity_id
_entity_poly.type
_entity_poly.pdbx_seq_one_letter_code
_entity_poly.pdbx_strand_id
1 'polypeptide(L)' 'MSWWAFWRPPCLRRVVLVSLVSDKDTAIRGVLWESRGVWFTVRNAAAIKARAAPLPMDGEVVIHRANVAFFQVLPE' A
#
# COMPACT_ATOMS: atom_id res chain seq x y z
N MET A 1 -26.12 2.96 -6.70
CA MET A 1 -25.17 4.07 -6.46
C MET A 1 -24.22 3.64 -5.35
N SER A 2 -22.97 3.31 -5.67
CA SER A 2 -22.01 2.88 -4.66
C SER A 2 -21.50 4.11 -3.89
N TRP A 3 -21.92 4.25 -2.64
CA TRP A 3 -21.39 5.24 -1.69
C TRP A 3 -19.88 5.10 -1.44
N TRP A 4 -19.21 4.08 -2.00
CA TRP A 4 -17.77 3.82 -1.77
C TRP A 4 -16.83 4.55 -2.74
N ALA A 5 -17.36 5.18 -3.79
CA ALA A 5 -16.55 5.91 -4.77
C ALA A 5 -15.84 7.16 -4.20
N PHE A 6 -16.26 7.64 -3.01
CA PHE A 6 -15.70 8.82 -2.36
C PHE A 6 -14.80 8.52 -1.16
N TRP A 7 -14.53 7.25 -0.86
CA TRP A 7 -13.67 6.91 0.27
C TRP A 7 -12.20 7.19 -0.07
N ARG A 8 -11.69 8.33 0.39
CA ARG A 8 -10.26 8.64 0.40
C ARG A 8 -9.64 8.12 1.70
N PRO A 9 -8.65 7.21 1.65
CA PRO A 9 -7.97 6.77 2.85
C PRO A 9 -7.27 7.97 3.52
N PRO A 10 -7.35 8.10 4.86
CA PRO A 10 -6.77 9.24 5.58
C PRO A 10 -5.23 9.28 5.51
N CYS A 11 -4.61 8.17 5.10
CA CYS A 11 -3.17 8.04 4.93
C CYS A 11 -2.66 8.36 3.52
N LEU A 12 -3.49 8.94 2.65
CA LEU A 12 -3.04 9.41 1.34
C LEU A 12 -1.87 10.40 1.50
N ARG A 13 -0.88 10.32 0.60
CA ARG A 13 0.39 11.05 0.60
C ARG A 13 1.30 10.78 1.80
N ARG A 14 1.00 9.80 2.65
CA ARG A 14 1.88 9.41 3.77
C ARG A 14 2.71 8.17 3.42
N VAL A 15 3.84 8.02 4.09
CA VAL A 15 4.60 6.77 4.08
C VAL A 15 3.80 5.72 4.85
N VAL A 16 3.52 4.60 4.19
CA VAL A 16 2.76 3.48 4.74
C VAL A 16 3.52 2.18 4.56
N LEU A 17 3.23 1.24 5.45
CA LEU A 17 3.46 -0.18 5.24
C LEU A 17 2.11 -0.82 4.89
N VAL A 18 2.02 -1.44 3.72
CA VAL A 18 0.82 -2.13 3.22
C VAL A 18 1.01 -3.63 3.42
N SER A 19 0.23 -4.21 4.32
CA SER A 19 0.20 -5.67 4.48
C SER A 19 -0.82 -6.28 3.52
N LEU A 20 -0.45 -7.39 2.87
CA LEU A 20 -1.30 -8.05 1.88
C LEU A 20 -2.10 -9.19 2.51
N VAL A 21 -3.29 -9.46 1.99
CA VAL A 21 -4.12 -10.61 2.42
C VAL A 21 -3.53 -11.92 1.86
N SER A 22 -3.09 -11.90 0.59
CA SER A 22 -2.57 -13.07 -0.11
C SER A 22 -1.22 -13.56 0.40
N ASP A 23 -0.41 -12.66 0.97
CA ASP A 23 0.94 -12.95 1.43
C ASP A 23 1.18 -12.24 2.78
N LYS A 24 1.25 -13.03 3.85
CA LYS A 24 1.39 -12.52 5.22
C LYS A 24 2.84 -12.18 5.58
N ASP A 25 3.81 -12.69 4.82
CA ASP A 25 5.23 -12.51 5.08
C ASP A 25 5.83 -11.36 4.27
N THR A 26 5.08 -10.85 3.29
CA THR A 26 5.44 -9.70 2.47
C THR A 26 4.56 -8.49 2.79
N ALA A 27 5.20 -7.35 2.99
CA ALA A 27 4.56 -6.05 3.03
C ALA A 27 5.20 -5.11 2.01
N ILE A 28 4.46 -4.09 1.57
CA ILE A 28 4.97 -3.06 0.67
C ILE A 28 5.11 -1.77 1.47
N ARG A 29 6.34 -1.28 1.62
CA ARG A 29 6.59 0.05 2.20
C ARG A 29 6.67 1.07 1.08
N GLY A 30 6.05 2.22 1.23
CA GLY A 30 6.18 3.33 0.29
C GLY A 30 5.21 4.46 0.59
N VAL A 31 5.10 5.44 -0.31
CA VAL A 31 4.13 6.53 -0.17
C VAL A 31 2.81 6.10 -0.79
N LEU A 32 1.71 6.09 -0.03
CA LEU A 32 0.37 5.88 -0.59
C LEU A 32 0.01 7.10 -1.43
N TRP A 33 0.25 7.02 -2.74
CA TRP A 33 0.14 8.16 -3.62
C TRP A 33 -1.30 8.41 -4.03
N GLU A 34 -2.00 7.39 -4.52
CA GLU A 34 -3.33 7.53 -5.08
C GLU A 34 -4.28 6.43 -4.58
N SER A 35 -5.57 6.75 -4.52
CA SER A 35 -6.65 5.78 -4.38
C SER A 35 -7.70 6.09 -5.44
N ARG A 36 -7.96 5.12 -6.33
CA ARG A 36 -8.91 5.25 -7.44
C ARG A 36 -9.79 4.01 -7.52
N GLY A 37 -11.03 4.15 -7.07
CA GLY A 37 -11.99 3.04 -7.02
C GLY A 37 -11.49 1.90 -6.13
N VAL A 38 -11.19 0.75 -6.73
CA VAL A 38 -10.67 -0.43 -6.04
C VAL A 38 -9.15 -0.52 -6.06
N TRP A 39 -8.44 0.47 -6.58
CA TRP A 39 -6.99 0.44 -6.73
C TRP A 39 -6.31 1.45 -5.81
N PHE A 40 -5.14 1.05 -5.28
CA PHE A 40 -4.20 1.92 -4.59
C PHE A 40 -2.88 1.96 -5.36
N THR A 41 -2.28 3.13 -5.45
CA THR A 41 -0.95 3.31 -6.06
C THR A 41 0.03 3.71 -4.98
N VAL A 42 1.12 2.95 -4.84
CA VAL A 42 2.22 3.21 -3.91
C VAL A 42 3.46 3.60 -4.70
N ARG A 43 4.08 4.73 -4.36
CA ARG A 43 5.33 5.22 -4.99
C ARG A 43 6.53 5.02 -4.09
N ASN A 44 7.72 4.99 -4.68
CA ASN A 44 8.99 4.76 -3.99
C ASN A 44 8.90 3.49 -3.13
N ALA A 45 8.38 2.43 -3.74
CA ALA A 45 7.99 1.24 -3.03
C ALA A 45 9.20 0.32 -2.79
N ALA A 46 9.17 -0.39 -1.67
CA ALA A 46 10.07 -1.49 -1.37
C ALA A 46 9.26 -2.65 -0.80
N ALA A 47 9.56 -3.87 -1.25
CA ALA A 47 9.05 -5.09 -0.64
C ALA A 47 9.83 -5.37 0.65
N ILE A 48 9.10 -5.52 1.74
CA ILE A 48 9.60 -5.87 3.06
C ILE A 48 9.23 -7.33 3.29
N LYS A 49 10.24 -8.17 3.54
CA LYS A 49 10.04 -9.56 3.93
C LYS A 49 10.71 -9.84 5.26
N ALA A 50 10.15 -10.76 6.02
CA ALA A 50 10.75 -11.20 7.27
C ALA A 50 12.19 -11.67 7.04
N ARG A 51 13.13 -11.12 7.82
CA ARG A 51 14.56 -11.50 7.79
C ARG A 51 15.28 -11.27 6.45
N ALA A 52 14.74 -10.42 5.58
CA ALA A 52 15.39 -9.99 4.35
C ALA A 52 15.61 -8.48 4.37
N ALA A 53 16.63 -8.01 3.64
CA ALA A 53 16.78 -6.60 3.38
C ALA A 53 15.59 -6.09 2.54
N PRO A 54 15.13 -4.83 2.75
CA PRO A 54 14.13 -4.21 1.88
C PRO A 54 14.56 -4.29 0.41
N LEU A 55 13.69 -4.79 -0.46
CA LEU A 55 13.93 -4.89 -1.89
C LEU A 55 13.22 -3.74 -2.60
N PRO A 56 13.94 -2.78 -3.20
CA PRO A 56 13.33 -1.71 -3.97
C PRO A 56 12.49 -2.27 -5.12
N MET A 57 11.36 -1.65 -5.40
CA MET A 57 10.52 -1.98 -6.56
C MET A 57 10.60 -0.81 -7.55
N ASP A 58 10.93 -1.13 -8.79
CA ASP A 58 11.01 -0.12 -9.85
C ASP A 58 9.60 0.38 -10.22
N GLY A 59 9.45 1.70 -10.30
CA GLY A 59 8.21 2.36 -10.70
C GLY A 59 7.15 2.46 -9.61
N GLU A 60 5.88 2.32 -10.02
CA GLU A 60 4.71 2.42 -9.14
C GLU A 60 4.13 1.03 -8.86
N VAL A 61 3.75 0.77 -7.61
CA VAL A 61 3.10 -0.48 -7.23
C VAL A 61 1.60 -0.25 -7.15
N VAL A 62 0.84 -0.97 -7.97
CA VAL A 62 -0.62 -0.92 -8.00
C VAL A 62 -1.20 -2.12 -7.25
N ILE A 63 -2.03 -1.86 -6.24
CA ILE A 63 -2.56 -2.87 -5.33
C ILE A 63 -4.09 -2.84 -5.39
N HIS A 64 -4.71 -4.00 -5.60
CA HIS A 64 -6.16 -4.12 -5.48
C HIS A 64 -6.60 -4.03 -4.02
N ARG A 65 -7.62 -3.24 -3.72
CA ARG A 65 -8.12 -2.96 -2.36
C ARG A 65 -8.50 -4.22 -1.60
N ALA A 66 -9.08 -5.22 -2.28
CA ALA A 66 -9.43 -6.49 -1.64
C ALA A 66 -8.21 -7.31 -1.19
N ASN A 67 -7.01 -7.00 -1.70
CA ASN A 67 -5.77 -7.64 -1.26
C ASN A 67 -5.04 -6.86 -0.16
N VAL A 68 -5.59 -5.73 0.30
CA VAL A 68 -5.00 -4.98 1.42
C VAL A 68 -5.62 -5.50 2.72
N ALA A 69 -4.78 -6.04 3.60
CA ALA A 69 -5.20 -6.40 4.94
C ALA A 69 -5.37 -5.15 5.81
N PHE A 70 -4.35 -4.29 5.84
CA PHE A 70 -4.38 -2.99 6.49
C PHE A 70 -3.25 -2.09 5.99
N PHE A 71 -3.38 -0.80 6.30
CA PHE A 71 -2.32 0.20 6.18
C PHE A 71 -1.79 0.55 7.56
N GLN A 72 -0.48 0.49 7.74
CA GLN A 72 0.18 1.10 8.89
C GLN A 72 0.86 2.39 8.43
N VAL A 73 0.49 3.53 9.01
CA VAL A 73 1.18 4.80 8.76
C VAL A 73 2.48 4.79 9.55
N LEU A 74 3.60 5.08 8.89
CA LEU A 74 4.90 5.18 9.54
C LEU A 74 5.14 6.64 9.97
N PRO A 75 5.78 6.88 11.13
CA PRO A 75 6.27 8.21 11.48
C PRO A 75 7.33 8.65 10.47
N GLU A 76 7.38 9.96 10.21
CA GLU A 76 8.41 10.60 9.36
C GLU A 76 9.80 10.46 9.98
#